data_AF-A0A1M5AWP1-F1
#
_entry.id   AF-A0A1M5AWP1-F1
#
_cell.length_a   1.000
_cell.length_b   1.000
_cell.length_c   1.000
_cell.angle_alpha   90.00
_cell.angle_beta   90.00
_cell.angle_gamma   90.00
#
_symmetry.space_group_name_H-M   'P 1'
#
loop_
_entity.id
_entity.type
_entity.pdbx_description
1 polymer ?
#
loop_
_entity_poly.entity_id
_entity_poly.type
_entity_poly.pdbx_seq_one_letter_code
_entity_poly.pdbx_strand_id
1 'polypeptide(L)'
;MVKQVVFPEFLGESEIAVVIIIPSLKEDMGDLYERFHSGEEIDYWFSWDLVVTNTAEYLVVLEIDWDRGEGLIVAFTPEMWEFINLIAQKQNLVILGDWGALEEGASLAFEEEGEYRPYALLIRDVHTGLEKLYDHVKELVSVNREVEELAKLQLILEGTGSQSTTYH
;
A
#
# COMPACT_ATOMS: atom_id res chain seq x y z
N MET A 1 -17.46 11.11 -1.05
CA MET A 1 -17.28 10.14 -2.15
C MET A 1 -17.11 8.77 -1.51
N VAL A 2 -17.61 7.68 -2.11
CA VAL A 2 -17.35 6.33 -1.60
C VAL A 2 -16.00 5.92 -2.15
N LYS A 3 -15.01 5.67 -1.27
CA LYS A 3 -13.70 5.18 -1.68
C LYS A 3 -13.79 3.71 -2.04
N GLN A 4 -13.05 3.32 -3.06
CA GLN A 4 -12.97 1.93 -3.48
C GLN A 4 -12.06 1.16 -2.53
N VAL A 5 -12.53 0.02 -2.05
CA VAL A 5 -11.70 -0.94 -1.32
C VAL A 5 -11.14 -1.94 -2.33
N VAL A 6 -9.83 -2.08 -2.34
CA VAL A 6 -9.11 -3.01 -3.23
C VAL A 6 -8.21 -3.93 -2.44
N PHE A 7 -7.97 -5.09 -3.00
CA PHE A 7 -7.04 -6.08 -2.46
C PHE A 7 -5.89 -6.24 -3.45
N PRO A 8 -4.62 -6.16 -3.01
CA PRO A 8 -3.49 -6.46 -3.87
C PRO A 8 -3.61 -7.88 -4.45
N GLU A 9 -3.52 -8.01 -5.78
CA GLU A 9 -3.41 -9.33 -6.42
C GLU A 9 -1.99 -9.88 -6.32
N PHE A 10 -1.01 -8.98 -6.18
CA PHE A 10 0.39 -9.30 -6.04
C PHE A 10 1.08 -8.34 -5.09
N LEU A 11 2.02 -8.87 -4.33
CA LEU A 11 2.97 -8.11 -3.53
C LEU A 11 4.39 -8.61 -3.84
N GLY A 12 5.26 -7.68 -4.22
CA GLY A 12 6.67 -7.93 -4.48
C GLY A 12 7.54 -6.87 -3.82
N GLU A 13 8.85 -7.05 -3.90
CA GLU A 13 9.83 -6.06 -3.44
C GLU A 13 10.81 -5.70 -4.54
N SER A 14 11.24 -4.44 -4.51
CA SER A 14 12.38 -3.93 -5.27
C SER A 14 13.46 -3.47 -4.30
N GLU A 15 14.58 -2.96 -4.83
CA GLU A 15 15.64 -2.39 -3.99
C GLU A 15 15.10 -1.26 -3.08
N ILE A 16 14.19 -0.42 -3.60
CA ILE A 16 13.80 0.85 -2.96
C ILE A 16 12.33 0.92 -2.54
N ALA A 17 11.48 -0.03 -2.93
CA ALA A 17 10.04 0.02 -2.68
C ALA A 17 9.41 -1.38 -2.60
N VAL A 18 8.32 -1.48 -1.86
CA VAL A 18 7.35 -2.58 -2.03
C VAL A 18 6.49 -2.27 -3.25
N VAL A 19 6.20 -3.28 -4.06
CA VAL A 19 5.37 -3.16 -5.26
C VAL A 19 4.09 -3.94 -5.03
N ILE A 20 2.94 -3.29 -5.20
CA ILE A 20 1.64 -3.94 -5.23
C ILE A 20 0.99 -3.77 -6.59
N ILE A 21 0.27 -4.80 -7.04
CA ILE A 21 -0.45 -4.76 -8.32
C ILE A 21 -1.94 -4.90 -8.04
N ILE A 22 -2.72 -3.96 -8.56
CA ILE A 22 -4.17 -3.90 -8.45
C ILE A 22 -4.70 -3.52 -9.84
N PRO A 23 -4.92 -4.51 -10.74
CA PRO A 23 -5.23 -4.24 -12.14
C PRO A 23 -6.51 -3.43 -12.37
N SER A 24 -7.48 -3.54 -11.46
CA SER A 24 -8.73 -2.76 -11.53
C SER A 24 -8.50 -1.25 -11.49
N LEU A 25 -7.39 -0.77 -10.91
CA LEU A 25 -7.11 0.66 -10.81
C LEU A 25 -6.84 1.33 -12.15
N LYS A 26 -6.42 0.59 -13.18
CA LYS A 26 -6.13 1.18 -14.49
C LYS A 26 -7.33 1.92 -15.08
N GLU A 27 -8.52 1.35 -14.91
CA GLU A 27 -9.76 1.98 -15.36
C GLU A 27 -10.27 2.98 -14.33
N ASP A 28 -10.23 2.62 -13.04
CA ASP A 28 -10.82 3.42 -11.96
C ASP A 28 -10.04 4.71 -11.63
N MET A 29 -8.73 4.75 -11.92
CA MET A 29 -7.83 5.88 -11.65
C MET A 29 -7.19 6.45 -12.93
N GLY A 30 -7.80 6.24 -14.10
CA GLY A 30 -7.28 6.69 -15.39
C GLY A 30 -6.91 8.18 -15.41
N ASP A 31 -7.81 9.04 -14.92
CA ASP A 31 -7.60 10.49 -14.84
C ASP A 31 -6.37 10.85 -13.99
N LEU A 32 -6.16 10.15 -12.87
CA LEU A 32 -4.98 10.34 -12.01
C LEU A 32 -3.69 10.02 -12.74
N TYR A 33 -3.67 8.90 -13.47
CA TYR A 33 -2.51 8.48 -14.24
C TYR A 33 -2.19 9.47 -15.36
N GLU A 34 -3.19 9.96 -16.09
CA GLU A 34 -3.01 10.98 -17.12
C GLU A 34 -2.39 12.27 -16.57
N ARG A 35 -2.89 12.73 -15.42
CA ARG A 35 -2.36 13.91 -14.72
C ARG A 35 -0.91 13.69 -14.30
N PHE A 36 -0.61 12.55 -13.69
CA PHE A 36 0.76 12.20 -13.29
C PHE A 36 1.70 12.16 -14.52
N HIS A 37 1.26 11.59 -15.64
CA HIS A 37 2.02 11.57 -16.89
C HIS A 37 2.19 12.93 -17.57
N SER A 38 1.32 13.89 -17.26
CA SER A 38 1.48 15.28 -17.72
C SER A 38 2.53 16.07 -16.95
N GLY A 39 3.08 15.48 -15.88
CA GLY A 39 4.03 16.12 -14.97
C GLY A 39 3.35 17.04 -13.94
N GLU A 40 2.04 16.88 -13.72
CA GLU A 40 1.34 17.59 -12.65
C GLU A 40 1.87 17.14 -11.28
N GLU A 41 2.13 18.11 -10.39
CA GLU A 41 2.41 17.80 -8.99
C GLU A 41 1.09 17.50 -8.28
N ILE A 42 0.92 16.25 -7.86
CA ILE A 42 -0.30 15.76 -7.24
C ILE A 42 -0.03 15.49 -5.76
N ASP A 43 -0.67 16.27 -4.90
CA ASP A 43 -0.63 16.04 -3.46
C ASP A 43 -1.42 14.77 -3.09
N TYR A 44 -0.91 14.06 -2.09
CA TYR A 44 -1.56 12.89 -1.51
C TYR A 44 -1.37 12.83 0.01
N TRP A 45 -2.26 12.10 0.67
CA TRP A 45 -2.28 11.87 2.11
C TRP A 45 -2.66 10.42 2.31
N PHE A 46 -2.18 9.81 3.38
CA PHE A 46 -2.54 8.44 3.68
C PHE A 46 -2.62 8.19 5.18
N SER A 47 -3.33 7.13 5.56
CA SER A 47 -3.39 6.66 6.93
C SER A 47 -3.56 5.15 7.01
N TRP A 48 -2.99 4.58 8.07
CA TRP A 48 -3.14 3.19 8.43
C TRP A 48 -4.24 3.01 9.46
N ASP A 49 -5.07 1.98 9.29
CA ASP A 49 -6.05 1.59 10.30
C ASP A 49 -6.26 0.07 10.32
N LEU A 50 -6.94 -0.42 11.35
CA LEU A 50 -7.41 -1.78 11.49
C LEU A 50 -8.94 -1.79 11.44
N VAL A 51 -9.51 -2.50 10.48
CA VAL A 51 -10.96 -2.65 10.35
C VAL A 51 -11.36 -4.09 10.61
N VAL A 52 -12.55 -4.26 11.19
CA VAL A 52 -13.18 -5.57 11.38
C VAL A 52 -14.32 -5.69 10.37
N THR A 53 -14.29 -6.75 9.56
CA THR A 53 -15.34 -7.02 8.58
C THR A 53 -16.60 -7.57 9.26
N ASN A 54 -17.70 -7.64 8.51
CA ASN A 54 -18.92 -8.29 8.97
C ASN A 54 -18.75 -9.80 9.25
N THR A 55 -17.69 -10.42 8.72
CA THR A 55 -17.29 -11.81 8.97
C THR A 55 -16.37 -11.96 10.18
N ALA A 56 -16.16 -10.88 10.95
CA ALA A 56 -15.24 -10.82 12.09
C ALA A 56 -13.75 -11.03 11.71
N GLU A 57 -13.39 -10.73 10.47
CA GLU A 57 -12.01 -10.77 10.01
C GLU A 57 -11.35 -9.41 10.20
N TYR A 58 -10.10 -9.41 10.65
CA TYR A 58 -9.30 -8.20 10.79
C TYR A 58 -8.58 -7.91 9.47
N LEU A 59 -8.71 -6.69 8.97
CA LEU A 59 -7.96 -6.19 7.82
C LEU A 59 -7.16 -4.97 8.23
N VAL A 60 -5.88 -4.94 7.88
CA VAL A 60 -5.11 -3.69 7.94
C VAL A 60 -5.41 -2.94 6.66
N VAL A 61 -5.77 -1.67 6.77
CA VAL A 61 -6.09 -0.82 5.62
C VAL A 61 -5.10 0.33 5.51
N LEU A 62 -4.66 0.59 4.29
CA LEU A 62 -3.98 1.81 3.90
C LEU A 62 -4.96 2.65 3.08
N GLU A 63 -5.51 3.67 3.70
CA GLU A 63 -6.37 4.65 3.04
C GLU A 63 -5.48 5.74 2.44
N ILE A 64 -5.61 5.98 1.14
CA ILE A 64 -4.85 6.95 0.36
C ILE A 64 -5.85 7.91 -0.29
N ASP A 65 -5.57 9.19 -0.21
CA ASP A 65 -6.31 10.26 -0.86
C ASP A 65 -5.38 10.99 -1.83
N TRP A 66 -5.94 11.43 -2.96
CA TRP A 66 -5.33 12.34 -3.92
C TRP A 66 -6.16 13.62 -4.02
N ASP A 67 -5.51 14.69 -4.49
CA ASP A 67 -6.18 15.97 -4.62
C ASP A 67 -7.47 15.82 -5.45
N ARG A 68 -8.46 16.65 -5.15
CA ARG A 68 -9.79 16.61 -5.81
C ARG A 68 -10.66 15.40 -5.48
N GLY A 69 -10.30 14.63 -4.46
CA GLY A 69 -11.21 13.70 -3.78
C GLY A 69 -11.22 12.28 -4.34
N GLU A 70 -10.31 11.97 -5.27
CA GLU A 70 -9.96 10.60 -5.64
C GLU A 70 -9.29 9.91 -4.45
N GLY A 71 -9.66 8.67 -4.16
CA GLY A 71 -9.15 7.98 -2.98
C GLY A 71 -9.33 6.47 -3.05
N LEU A 72 -8.39 5.76 -2.46
CA LEU A 72 -8.23 4.32 -2.53
C LEU A 72 -8.03 3.75 -1.13
N ILE A 73 -8.67 2.63 -0.83
CA ILE A 73 -8.39 1.86 0.38
C ILE A 73 -7.77 0.54 -0.04
N VAL A 74 -6.49 0.36 0.25
CA VAL A 74 -5.79 -0.92 0.04
C VAL A 74 -5.96 -1.75 1.30
N ALA A 75 -6.63 -2.89 1.19
CA ALA A 75 -6.86 -3.81 2.28
C ALA A 75 -5.87 -4.99 2.26
N PHE A 76 -5.19 -5.20 3.38
CA PHE A 76 -4.25 -6.30 3.62
C PHE A 76 -4.90 -7.33 4.55
N THR A 77 -5.09 -8.54 4.02
CA THR A 77 -5.59 -9.69 4.78
C THR A 77 -4.52 -10.19 5.77
N PRO A 78 -4.89 -11.01 6.77
CA PRO A 78 -3.93 -11.59 7.71
C PRO A 78 -2.77 -12.37 7.08
N GLU A 79 -2.99 -12.92 5.88
CA GLU A 79 -1.96 -13.61 5.07
C GLU A 79 -0.95 -12.62 4.46
N MET A 80 -1.34 -11.37 4.24
CA MET A 80 -0.53 -10.32 3.65
C MET A 80 0.22 -9.46 4.68
N TRP A 81 -0.05 -9.61 5.98
CA TRP A 81 0.53 -8.71 7.00
C TRP A 81 2.06 -8.76 7.11
N GLU A 82 2.70 -9.86 6.71
CA GLU A 82 4.16 -9.95 6.67
C GLU A 82 4.79 -8.86 5.77
N PHE A 83 4.05 -8.41 4.74
CA PHE A 83 4.48 -7.33 3.86
C PHE A 83 4.43 -5.96 4.53
N ILE A 84 3.69 -5.76 5.62
CA ILE A 84 3.69 -4.49 6.36
C ILE A 84 5.09 -4.20 6.92
N ASN A 85 5.81 -5.22 7.37
CA ASN A 85 7.19 -5.07 7.80
C ASN A 85 8.12 -4.70 6.63
N LEU A 86 7.92 -5.30 5.46
CA LEU A 86 8.66 -4.92 4.25
C LEU A 86 8.35 -3.47 3.84
N ILE A 87 7.10 -3.05 3.93
CA ILE A 87 6.67 -1.67 3.65
C ILE A 87 7.37 -0.70 4.62
N ALA A 88 7.46 -1.06 5.91
CA ALA A 88 8.18 -0.26 6.89
C ALA A 88 9.68 -0.13 6.56
N GLN A 89 10.32 -1.20 6.12
CA GLN A 89 11.74 -1.22 5.77
C GLN A 89 12.06 -0.45 4.49
N LYS A 90 11.25 -0.65 3.44
CA LYS A 90 11.45 0.01 2.14
C LYS A 90 10.99 1.46 2.15
N GLN A 91 10.08 1.81 3.05
CA GLN A 91 9.47 3.13 3.23
C GLN A 91 8.66 3.65 2.04
N ASN A 92 8.84 3.09 0.84
CA ASN A 92 8.12 3.45 -0.37
C ASN A 92 7.22 2.30 -0.83
N LEU A 93 6.06 2.67 -1.37
CA LEU A 93 5.11 1.77 -1.99
C LEU A 93 4.86 2.22 -3.43
N VAL A 94 4.97 1.29 -4.37
CA VAL A 94 4.56 1.47 -5.76
C VAL A 94 3.26 0.71 -5.97
N ILE A 95 2.23 1.41 -6.44
CA ILE A 95 0.94 0.84 -6.80
C ILE A 95 0.87 0.76 -8.33
N LEU A 96 0.81 -0.45 -8.87
CA LEU A 96 0.67 -0.70 -10.30
C LEU A 96 -0.76 -1.07 -10.65
N GLY A 97 -1.33 -0.37 -11.63
CA GLY A 97 -2.62 -0.67 -12.23
C GLY A 97 -2.55 -1.73 -13.33
N ASP A 98 -1.37 -2.27 -13.66
CA ASP A 98 -1.21 -3.25 -14.74
C ASP A 98 -0.01 -4.17 -14.51
N TRP A 99 -0.18 -5.46 -14.85
CA TRP A 99 0.88 -6.46 -14.91
C TRP A 99 1.85 -6.20 -16.05
N GLY A 100 1.38 -5.57 -17.13
CA GLY A 100 2.17 -5.27 -18.32
C GLY A 100 3.41 -4.40 -18.05
N ALA A 101 3.54 -3.78 -16.87
CA ALA A 101 4.75 -3.07 -16.47
C ALA A 101 5.89 -4.01 -15.98
N LEU A 102 5.59 -5.28 -15.66
CA LEU A 102 6.53 -6.23 -15.06
C LEU A 102 6.88 -7.43 -15.94
N GLU A 103 6.22 -7.62 -17.09
CA GLU A 103 6.54 -8.73 -17.99
C GLU A 103 7.90 -8.55 -18.67
N GLU A 104 8.74 -9.60 -18.71
CA GLU A 104 9.94 -9.60 -19.55
C GLU A 104 9.52 -9.53 -21.03
N GLY A 105 9.84 -8.43 -21.71
CA GLY A 105 9.33 -8.16 -23.05
C GLY A 105 7.95 -7.51 -23.06
N ALA A 106 7.43 -7.07 -21.91
CA ALA A 106 6.48 -5.97 -21.81
C ALA A 106 6.84 -4.96 -22.87
N SER A 107 5.85 -4.53 -23.65
CA SER A 107 6.07 -3.67 -24.80
C SER A 107 6.77 -2.37 -24.41
N LEU A 108 8.11 -2.41 -24.37
CA LEU A 108 8.98 -1.48 -25.06
C LEU A 108 8.79 -1.63 -26.58
N ALA A 109 7.66 -2.16 -27.07
CA ALA A 109 7.11 -1.73 -28.33
C ALA A 109 6.77 -0.27 -28.12
N PHE A 110 7.82 0.55 -28.26
CA PHE A 110 7.77 1.90 -28.73
C PHE A 110 6.46 2.08 -29.48
N GLU A 111 5.49 2.76 -28.84
CA GLU A 111 4.76 3.73 -29.63
C GLU A 111 5.85 4.52 -30.32
N GLU A 112 5.92 4.38 -31.63
CA GLU A 112 6.83 5.10 -32.49
C GLU A 112 6.80 6.56 -32.01
N GLU A 113 7.87 7.01 -31.32
CA GLU A 113 8.02 8.36 -30.74
C GLU A 113 7.31 8.70 -29.39
N GLY A 114 6.96 7.73 -28.54
CA GLY A 114 6.34 7.98 -27.21
C GLY A 114 7.24 7.79 -25.99
N GLU A 115 7.03 8.58 -24.92
CA GLU A 115 7.58 8.35 -23.58
C GLU A 115 6.87 7.17 -22.89
N TYR A 116 7.62 6.32 -22.18
CA TYR A 116 7.05 5.21 -21.41
C TYR A 116 6.17 5.72 -20.25
N ARG A 117 4.89 5.30 -20.22
CA ARG A 117 3.88 5.77 -19.28
C ARG A 117 3.24 4.58 -18.53
N PRO A 118 3.89 4.08 -17.47
CA PRO A 118 3.33 2.99 -16.68
C PRO A 118 2.17 3.51 -15.80
N TYR A 119 1.12 2.72 -15.66
CA TYR A 119 0.06 2.97 -14.68
C TYR A 119 0.58 2.72 -13.26
N ALA A 120 1.46 3.60 -12.77
CA ALA A 120 2.21 3.45 -11.53
C ALA A 120 2.10 4.71 -10.67
N LEU A 121 1.77 4.53 -9.39
CA LEU A 121 1.77 5.59 -8.38
C LEU A 121 2.82 5.29 -7.32
N LEU A 122 3.68 6.26 -7.01
CA LEU A 122 4.69 6.15 -5.95
C LEU A 122 4.21 6.90 -4.70
N ILE A 123 4.04 6.16 -3.61
CA ILE A 123 3.78 6.69 -2.28
C ILE A 123 5.07 6.60 -1.47
N ARG A 124 5.60 7.76 -1.05
CA ARG A 124 6.82 7.87 -0.26
C ARG A 124 6.48 7.88 1.22
N ASP A 125 7.45 7.46 2.03
CA ASP A 125 7.36 7.43 3.49
C ASP A 125 6.08 6.76 3.99
N VAL A 126 5.58 5.76 3.25
CA VAL A 126 4.28 5.10 3.46
C VAL A 126 4.19 4.40 4.81
N HIS A 127 5.33 4.13 5.46
CA HIS A 127 5.42 3.60 6.81
C HIS A 127 4.93 4.58 7.89
N THR A 128 4.83 5.88 7.56
CA THR A 128 4.36 6.93 8.48
C THR A 128 2.95 6.59 8.97
N GLY A 129 2.75 6.61 10.28
CA GLY A 129 1.46 6.26 10.91
C GLY A 129 1.30 4.79 11.31
N LEU A 130 2.23 3.90 10.95
CA LEU A 130 2.24 2.52 11.48
C LEU A 130 2.39 2.48 13.01
N GLU A 131 3.04 3.48 13.61
CA GLU A 131 3.13 3.64 15.07
C GLU A 131 1.75 3.81 15.72
N LYS A 132 0.86 4.61 15.09
CA LYS A 132 -0.51 4.81 15.56
C LYS A 132 -1.32 3.53 15.43
N LEU A 133 -1.13 2.80 14.33
CA LEU A 133 -1.73 1.47 14.14
C LEU A 133 -1.24 0.49 15.22
N TYR A 134 0.06 0.48 15.53
CA TYR A 134 0.63 -0.36 16.58
C TYR A 134 -0.01 -0.07 17.94
N ASP A 135 -0.10 1.20 18.33
CA ASP A 135 -0.71 1.59 19.60
C ASP A 135 -2.18 1.16 19.67
N HIS A 136 -2.94 1.34 18.58
CA HIS A 136 -4.33 0.88 18.49
C HIS A 136 -4.43 -0.66 18.62
N VAL A 137 -3.61 -1.42 17.90
CA VAL A 137 -3.58 -2.89 17.97
C VAL A 137 -3.21 -3.37 19.37
N LYS A 138 -2.23 -2.73 20.02
CA LYS A 138 -1.78 -3.06 21.37
C LYS A 138 -2.90 -2.89 22.41
N GLU A 139 -3.68 -1.82 22.30
CA GLU A 139 -4.87 -1.62 23.13
C GLU A 139 -5.89 -2.74 22.89
N LEU A 140 -6.16 -3.09 21.64
CA LEU A 140 -7.10 -4.17 21.29
C LEU A 140 -6.65 -5.54 21.82
N VAL A 141 -5.36 -5.89 21.71
CA VAL A 141 -4.81 -7.14 22.27
C VAL A 141 -4.99 -7.20 23.79
N SER A 142 -4.82 -6.07 24.49
CA SER A 142 -4.95 -6.04 25.95
C SER A 142 -6.35 -6.43 26.45
N VAL A 143 -7.37 -6.12 25.65
CA VAL A 143 -8.79 -6.41 25.89
C VAL A 143 -9.21 -7.75 25.28
N ASN A 144 -8.62 -8.17 24.17
CA ASN A 144 -8.98 -9.36 23.40
C ASN A 144 -7.85 -10.40 23.39
N ARG A 145 -7.42 -10.84 24.58
CA ARG A 145 -6.21 -11.68 24.78
C ARG A 145 -6.25 -13.05 24.11
N GLU A 146 -7.42 -13.51 23.69
CA GLU A 146 -7.62 -14.83 23.08
C GLU A 146 -7.61 -14.77 21.54
N VAL A 147 -7.54 -13.57 20.94
CA VAL A 147 -7.53 -13.40 19.48
C VAL A 147 -6.09 -13.50 18.97
N GLU A 148 -5.74 -14.65 18.42
CA GLU A 148 -4.39 -14.95 17.93
C GLU A 148 -3.95 -14.01 16.79
N GLU A 149 -4.88 -13.61 15.92
CA GLU A 149 -4.61 -12.70 14.81
C GLU A 149 -4.13 -11.33 15.32
N LEU A 150 -4.77 -10.78 16.34
CA LEU A 150 -4.36 -9.50 16.92
C LEU A 150 -2.97 -9.58 17.57
N ALA A 151 -2.68 -10.68 18.26
CA ALA A 151 -1.36 -10.91 18.85
C ALA A 151 -0.28 -11.06 17.76
N LYS A 152 -0.57 -11.76 16.66
CA LYS A 152 0.33 -11.86 15.51
C LYS A 152 0.59 -10.48 14.89
N LEU A 153 -0.46 -9.70 14.65
CA LEU A 153 -0.32 -8.35 14.08
C LEU A 153 0.52 -7.44 14.97
N GLN A 154 0.32 -7.50 16.29
CA GLN A 154 1.12 -6.73 17.24
C GLN A 154 2.62 -7.04 17.10
N LEU A 155 2.99 -8.32 16.98
CA LEU A 155 4.40 -8.72 16.81
C LEU A 155 4.99 -8.22 15.49
N ILE A 156 4.22 -8.30 14.39
CA ILE A 156 4.64 -7.77 13.09
C ILE A 156 4.91 -6.27 13.19
N LEU A 157 3.97 -5.52 13.78
CA LEU A 157 4.08 -4.07 13.93
C LEU A 157 5.19 -3.66 14.91
N GLU A 158 5.45 -4.42 15.98
CA GLU A 158 6.60 -4.19 16.86
C GLU A 158 7.94 -4.33 16.11
N GLY A 159 8.01 -5.26 15.16
CA GLY A 159 9.14 -5.43 14.24
C GLY A 159 9.42 -4.22 13.35
N THR A 160 8.38 -3.44 13.00
CA THR A 160 8.51 -2.25 12.13
C THR A 160 9.31 -1.11 12.78
N GLY A 161 9.20 -0.93 14.10
CA GLY A 161 9.86 0.16 14.84
C GLY A 161 11.31 -0.17 15.27
N SER A 162 11.71 -1.43 15.23
CA SER A 162 12.96 -1.92 15.83
C SER A 162 14.20 -1.78 14.94
N GLN A 163 14.08 -1.32 13.69
CA GLN A 163 15.20 -1.32 12.72
C GLN A 163 15.90 0.04 12.52
N SER A 164 15.52 1.10 13.24
CA SER A 164 16.18 2.42 13.14
C SER A 164 17.50 2.54 13.94
N THR A 165 18.30 1.47 14.04
CA THR A 165 19.67 1.55 14.59
C THR A 165 20.68 1.16 13.52
N THR A 166 20.86 2.04 12.53
CA THR A 166 22.10 2.06 11.75
C THR A 166 23.17 2.71 12.62
N TYR A 167 24.05 1.89 13.20
CA TYR A 167 25.31 2.38 13.76
C TYR A 167 26.16 2.92 12.59
N HIS A 168 26.41 4.23 12.61
CA HIS A 168 27.45 4.87 11.80
C HIS A 168 28.85 4.57 12.36
#